data_AF-X1CLH8-F1
#
_entry.id   AF-X1CLH8-F1
#
_cell.length_a   1.000
_cell.length_b   1.000
_cell.length_c   1.000
_cell.angle_alpha   90.00
_cell.angle_beta   90.00
_cell.angle_gamma   90.00
#
_symmetry.space_group_name_H-M   'P 1'
#
loop_
_entity.id
_entity.type
_entity.pdbx_description
1 polymer ?
#
loop_
_entity_poly.entity_id
_entity_poly.type
_entity_poly.pdbx_seq_one_letter_code
_entity_poly.pdbx_strand_id
1 'polypeptide(L)'
;LIFCWFTPASFLRVFFHRLRGVKIGKRVEIGYFVIIDHVYPEHVIIKDRVTISAGVKILAHDDAYGKERKPQRVLIREGAFIGVNTVIMPGISIGKRAIIGAQSLVNKNIKPKTVNGGVPAKHLKDI
;
A
#
# COMPACT_ATOMS: atom_id res chain seq x y z
N LEU A 1 7.07 -16.10 -4.23
CA LEU A 1 7.63 -16.16 -2.87
C LEU A 1 6.48 -16.10 -1.85
N ILE A 2 5.89 -17.24 -1.50
CA ILE A 2 4.76 -17.31 -0.54
C ILE A 2 5.12 -16.69 0.83
N PHE A 3 6.39 -16.74 1.21
CA PHE A 3 6.91 -16.21 2.46
C PHE A 3 6.70 -14.72 2.70
N CYS A 4 6.45 -13.92 1.64
CA CYS A 4 6.14 -12.50 1.82
C CYS A 4 4.81 -12.27 2.56
N TRP A 5 3.90 -13.25 2.59
CA TRP A 5 2.56 -13.09 3.18
C TRP A 5 2.41 -13.75 4.55
N PHE A 6 3.12 -14.85 4.80
CA PHE A 6 2.83 -15.75 5.93
C PHE A 6 3.92 -15.80 7.00
N THR A 7 5.14 -15.33 6.72
CA THR A 7 6.20 -15.39 7.74
C THR A 7 5.80 -14.57 8.96
N PRO A 8 6.02 -15.06 10.20
CA PRO A 8 5.45 -14.43 11.40
C PRO A 8 6.10 -13.07 11.71
N ALA A 9 7.38 -12.93 11.42
CA ALA A 9 8.14 -11.72 11.65
C ALA A 9 7.93 -10.68 10.52
N SER A 10 7.52 -9.46 10.90
CA SER A 10 7.32 -8.34 9.95
C SER A 10 8.57 -8.03 9.13
N PHE A 11 9.76 -8.11 9.73
CA PHE A 11 11.01 -7.85 9.02
C PHE A 11 11.28 -8.88 7.90
N LEU A 12 10.86 -10.14 8.07
CA LEU A 12 10.98 -11.17 7.03
C LEU A 12 10.04 -10.87 5.86
N ARG A 13 8.78 -10.48 6.14
CA ARG A 13 7.83 -10.06 5.10
C ARG A 13 8.38 -8.88 4.30
N VAL A 14 8.94 -7.88 4.97
CA VAL A 14 9.62 -6.74 4.32
C VAL A 14 10.80 -7.21 3.47
N PHE A 15 11.65 -8.11 3.99
CA PHE A 15 12.79 -8.66 3.25
C PHE A 15 12.34 -9.37 1.96
N PHE A 16 11.35 -10.27 2.05
CA PHE A 16 10.84 -10.99 0.87
C PHE A 16 10.17 -10.06 -0.14
N HIS A 17 9.47 -9.01 0.30
CA HIS A 17 8.93 -8.02 -0.63
C HIS A 17 10.01 -7.19 -1.33
N ARG A 18 11.11 -6.85 -0.65
CA ARG A 18 12.28 -6.22 -1.30
C ARG A 18 12.92 -7.14 -2.32
N LEU A 19 13.11 -8.41 -2.00
CA LEU A 19 13.63 -9.41 -2.95
C LEU A 19 12.75 -9.52 -4.21
N ARG A 20 11.44 -9.31 -4.05
CA ARG A 20 10.49 -9.31 -5.16
C ARG A 20 10.46 -8.01 -5.97
N GLY A 21 11.27 -7.00 -5.63
CA GLY A 21 11.37 -5.73 -6.36
C GLY A 21 10.66 -4.53 -5.71
N VAL A 22 9.86 -4.72 -4.66
CA VAL A 22 9.17 -3.62 -4.00
C VAL A 22 10.19 -2.68 -3.34
N LYS A 23 10.06 -1.36 -3.59
CA LYS A 23 11.00 -0.36 -3.07
C LYS A 23 10.59 0.07 -1.67
N ILE A 24 11.13 -0.59 -0.65
CA ILE A 24 10.74 -0.40 0.77
C ILE A 24 11.83 0.29 1.59
N GLY A 25 11.49 1.42 2.19
CA GLY A 25 12.31 2.21 3.11
C GLY A 25 12.57 1.55 4.47
N LYS A 26 13.06 2.34 5.44
CA LYS A 26 13.47 1.88 6.78
C LYS A 26 12.30 1.88 7.77
N ARG A 27 12.30 0.93 8.73
CA ARG A 27 11.28 0.83 9.80
C ARG A 27 9.85 0.75 9.25
N VAL A 28 9.65 0.02 8.15
CA VAL A 28 8.33 -0.25 7.59
C VAL A 28 7.78 -1.49 8.25
N GLU A 29 6.48 -1.48 8.56
CA GLU A 29 5.75 -2.64 9.05
C GLU A 29 4.76 -3.12 8.00
N ILE A 30 4.76 -4.43 7.75
CA ILE A 30 3.81 -5.09 6.85
C ILE A 30 3.08 -6.17 7.65
N GLY A 31 1.76 -6.06 7.74
CA GLY A 31 0.90 -7.03 8.41
C GLY A 31 0.74 -8.34 7.65
N TYR A 32 0.03 -9.29 8.26
CA TYR A 32 -0.29 -10.56 7.63
C TYR A 32 -1.20 -10.37 6.42
N PHE A 33 -1.05 -11.24 5.40
CA PHE A 33 -1.91 -11.26 4.22
C PHE A 33 -1.95 -9.94 3.43
N VAL A 34 -0.92 -9.10 3.56
CA VAL A 34 -0.77 -7.93 2.71
C VAL A 34 -0.37 -8.40 1.31
N ILE A 35 -1.20 -8.10 0.33
CA ILE A 35 -0.93 -8.41 -1.07
C ILE A 35 -0.42 -7.14 -1.73
N ILE A 36 0.87 -7.13 -2.05
CA ILE A 36 1.47 -6.13 -2.94
C ILE A 36 1.47 -6.73 -4.35
N ASP A 37 1.18 -5.90 -5.34
CA ASP A 37 1.13 -6.23 -6.75
C ASP A 37 2.11 -7.32 -7.17
N HIS A 38 1.58 -8.41 -7.73
CA HIS A 38 2.34 -9.61 -8.03
C HIS A 38 3.06 -9.57 -9.38
N VAL A 39 2.58 -8.77 -10.33
CA VAL A 39 3.13 -8.69 -11.69
C VAL A 39 4.17 -7.58 -11.78
N TYR A 40 3.89 -6.42 -11.18
CA TYR A 40 4.73 -5.22 -11.25
C TYR A 40 5.11 -4.67 -9.86
N PRO A 41 5.67 -5.49 -8.95
CA PRO A 41 6.03 -5.08 -7.59
C PRO A 41 7.00 -3.88 -7.54
N GLU A 42 7.87 -3.72 -8.53
CA GLU A 42 8.85 -2.62 -8.65
C GLU A 42 8.23 -1.23 -8.85
N HIS A 43 6.94 -1.19 -9.20
CA HIS A 43 6.12 0.01 -9.30
C HIS A 43 5.52 0.44 -7.95
N VAL A 44 5.64 -0.38 -6.91
CA VAL A 44 5.19 -0.04 -5.55
C VAL A 44 6.37 0.48 -4.73
N ILE A 45 6.21 1.70 -4.21
CA ILE A 45 7.23 2.39 -3.40
C ILE A 45 6.64 2.73 -2.03
N ILE A 46 7.26 2.18 -0.99
CA ILE A 46 6.87 2.37 0.40
C ILE A 46 8.02 3.08 1.12
N LYS A 47 7.78 4.29 1.61
CA LYS A 47 8.80 5.10 2.31
C LYS A 47 8.93 4.71 3.78
N ASP A 48 9.88 5.34 4.46
CA ASP A 48 10.22 5.01 5.85
C ASP A 48 9.03 5.15 6.82
N ARG A 49 9.01 4.32 7.88
CA ARG A 49 8.02 4.40 8.97
C ARG A 49 6.57 4.24 8.53
N VAL A 50 6.32 3.65 7.38
CA VAL A 50 4.96 3.31 6.94
C VAL A 50 4.50 2.05 7.67
N THR A 51 3.25 2.06 8.14
CA THR A 51 2.56 0.88 8.67
C THR A 51 1.48 0.44 7.70
N ILE A 52 1.55 -0.81 7.26
CA ILE A 52 0.56 -1.44 6.40
C ILE A 52 -0.10 -2.55 7.20
N SER A 53 -1.36 -2.34 7.60
CA SER A 53 -2.09 -3.29 8.43
C SER A 53 -2.45 -4.57 7.66
N ALA A 54 -2.88 -5.59 8.39
CA ALA A 54 -3.21 -6.90 7.80
C ALA A 54 -4.25 -6.81 6.67
N GLY A 55 -4.11 -7.68 5.68
CA GLY A 55 -5.06 -7.87 4.60
C GLY A 55 -5.17 -6.70 3.60
N VAL A 56 -4.28 -5.69 3.66
CA VAL A 56 -4.24 -4.60 2.67
C VAL A 56 -3.86 -5.13 1.29
N LYS A 57 -4.48 -4.58 0.24
CA LYS A 57 -4.13 -4.85 -1.16
C LYS A 57 -3.59 -3.58 -1.80
N ILE A 58 -2.41 -3.66 -2.41
CA ILE A 58 -1.74 -2.56 -3.11
C ILE A 58 -1.54 -2.97 -4.56
N LEU A 59 -2.29 -2.35 -5.46
CA LEU A 59 -2.33 -2.69 -6.87
C LEU A 59 -1.57 -1.65 -7.69
N ALA A 60 -0.67 -2.09 -8.56
CA ALA A 60 0.05 -1.28 -9.53
C ALA A 60 -0.43 -1.53 -10.97
N HIS A 61 -1.19 -2.60 -11.23
CA HIS A 61 -1.91 -2.82 -12.48
C HIS A 61 -3.36 -3.21 -12.24
N ASP A 62 -4.18 -3.04 -13.28
CA ASP A 62 -5.57 -3.49 -13.35
C ASP A 62 -5.90 -3.77 -14.82
N ASP A 63 -6.21 -5.03 -15.13
CA ASP A 63 -6.50 -5.52 -16.48
C ASP A 63 -7.99 -5.39 -16.86
N ALA A 64 -8.84 -4.87 -15.98
CA ALA A 64 -10.29 -4.78 -16.20
C ALA A 64 -10.67 -3.94 -17.44
N TYR A 65 -9.78 -3.05 -17.88
CA TYR A 65 -9.96 -2.20 -19.06
C TYR A 65 -9.07 -2.64 -20.25
N GLY A 66 -8.56 -3.87 -20.24
CA GLY A 66 -7.69 -4.44 -21.27
C GLY A 66 -6.20 -4.42 -20.91
N LYS A 67 -5.43 -5.36 -21.47
CA LYS A 67 -3.98 -5.59 -21.20
C LYS A 67 -3.05 -4.42 -21.59
N GLU A 68 -3.58 -3.37 -22.20
CA GLU A 68 -2.79 -2.24 -22.71
C GLU A 68 -2.45 -1.18 -21.64
N ARG A 69 -3.02 -1.28 -20.43
CA ARG A 69 -2.70 -0.33 -19.36
C ARG A 69 -1.32 -0.63 -18.77
N LYS A 70 -0.41 0.32 -18.98
CA LYS A 70 0.90 0.31 -18.34
C LYS A 70 0.74 0.28 -16.81
N PRO A 71 1.61 -0.44 -16.09
CA PRO A 71 1.62 -0.40 -14.64
C PRO A 71 1.78 1.04 -14.15
N GLN A 72 0.98 1.40 -13.16
CA GLN A 72 0.95 2.72 -12.57
C GLN A 72 1.60 2.69 -11.20
N ARG A 73 2.54 3.61 -11.00
CA ARG A 73 3.30 3.71 -9.77
C ARG A 73 2.40 4.01 -8.57
N VAL A 74 2.50 3.20 -7.52
CA VAL A 74 1.93 3.50 -6.21
C VAL A 74 3.03 4.02 -5.28
N LEU A 75 2.76 5.14 -4.61
CA LEU A 75 3.70 5.76 -3.68
C LEU A 75 3.06 5.99 -2.32
N ILE A 76 3.54 5.26 -1.31
CA ILE A 76 3.15 5.46 0.09
C ILE A 76 4.26 6.24 0.79
N ARG A 77 3.97 7.50 1.14
CA ARG A 77 4.96 8.40 1.75
C ARG A 77 5.18 8.11 3.24
N GLU A 78 6.27 8.67 3.73
CA GLU A 78 6.82 8.42 5.06
C GLU A 78 5.76 8.56 6.17
N GLY A 79 5.75 7.64 7.12
CA GLY A 79 4.88 7.71 8.30
C GLY A 79 3.38 7.51 8.02
N ALA A 80 2.98 7.16 6.80
CA ALA A 80 1.58 6.88 6.50
C ALA A 80 1.11 5.58 7.19
N PHE A 81 -0.15 5.56 7.60
CA PHE A 81 -0.82 4.40 8.18
C PHE A 81 -1.94 3.92 7.27
N ILE A 82 -1.90 2.65 6.89
CA ILE A 82 -2.93 2.02 6.07
C ILE A 82 -3.72 1.03 6.94
N GLY A 83 -5.01 1.30 7.13
CA GLY A 83 -5.91 0.47 7.93
C GLY A 83 -6.18 -0.90 7.33
N VAL A 84 -6.57 -1.84 8.21
CA VAL A 84 -6.81 -3.26 7.88
C VAL A 84 -7.75 -3.39 6.67
N ASN A 85 -7.44 -4.33 5.77
CA ASN A 85 -8.25 -4.66 4.60
C ASN A 85 -8.51 -3.51 3.60
N THR A 86 -7.73 -2.43 3.65
CA THR A 86 -7.79 -1.35 2.64
C THR A 86 -7.34 -1.86 1.27
N VAL A 87 -7.98 -1.36 0.20
CA VAL A 87 -7.54 -1.53 -1.19
C VAL A 87 -7.01 -0.20 -1.72
N ILE A 88 -5.78 -0.20 -2.24
CA ILE A 88 -5.15 0.94 -2.91
C ILE A 88 -5.07 0.65 -4.40
N MET A 89 -5.73 1.49 -5.20
CA MET A 89 -5.76 1.35 -6.65
C MET A 89 -4.43 1.75 -7.32
N PRO A 90 -4.22 1.35 -8.59
CA PRO A 90 -3.06 1.78 -9.37
C PRO A 90 -2.94 3.30 -9.47
N GLY A 91 -1.69 3.80 -9.50
CA GLY A 91 -1.40 5.22 -9.71
C GLY A 91 -1.59 6.13 -8.49
N ILE A 92 -1.93 5.56 -7.32
CA ILE A 92 -2.24 6.34 -6.13
C ILE A 92 -0.99 6.75 -5.34
N SER A 93 -1.02 7.98 -4.86
CA SER A 93 -0.05 8.56 -3.95
C SER A 93 -0.69 8.84 -2.59
N ILE A 94 -0.17 8.21 -1.54
CA ILE A 94 -0.56 8.46 -0.14
C ILE A 94 0.38 9.49 0.47
N GLY A 95 -0.19 10.55 1.05
CA GLY A 95 0.54 11.65 1.66
C GLY A 95 1.36 11.26 2.90
N LYS A 96 2.38 12.06 3.21
CA LYS A 96 3.22 11.87 4.41
C LYS A 96 2.33 11.93 5.66
N ARG A 97 2.46 10.97 6.57
CA ARG A 97 1.65 10.87 7.79
C ARG A 97 0.13 10.87 7.57
N ALA A 98 -0.34 10.47 6.39
CA ALA A 98 -1.77 10.28 6.16
C ALA A 98 -2.25 8.98 6.83
N ILE A 99 -3.50 8.96 7.29
CA ILE A 99 -4.15 7.80 7.90
C ILE A 99 -5.30 7.38 7.00
N ILE A 100 -5.32 6.10 6.61
CA ILE A 100 -6.43 5.49 5.89
C ILE A 100 -7.18 4.56 6.84
N GLY A 101 -8.48 4.76 7.00
CA GLY A 101 -9.35 3.92 7.80
C GLY A 101 -9.44 2.49 7.27
N ALA A 102 -9.82 1.54 8.12
CA ALA A 102 -10.01 0.15 7.72
C ALA A 102 -11.08 0.00 6.62
N GLN A 103 -10.95 -1.08 5.82
CA GLN A 103 -11.86 -1.43 4.73
C GLN A 103 -12.12 -0.29 3.71
N SER A 104 -11.14 0.59 3.50
CA SER A 104 -11.30 1.71 2.57
C SER A 104 -10.92 1.32 1.14
N LEU A 105 -11.57 1.95 0.15
CA LEU A 105 -11.16 1.89 -1.26
C LEU A 105 -10.51 3.21 -1.67
N VAL A 106 -9.19 3.23 -1.78
CA VAL A 106 -8.44 4.42 -2.17
C VAL A 106 -8.29 4.47 -3.68
N ASN A 107 -9.14 5.28 -4.32
CA ASN A 107 -9.14 5.51 -5.78
C ASN A 107 -8.71 6.94 -6.18
N LYS A 108 -8.26 7.75 -5.22
CA LYS A 108 -7.73 9.10 -5.45
C LYS A 108 -6.52 9.36 -4.55
N ASN A 109 -5.64 10.27 -4.99
CA ASN A 109 -4.47 10.69 -4.20
C ASN A 109 -4.89 11.28 -2.84
N ILE A 110 -4.12 10.94 -1.81
CA ILE A 110 -4.41 11.34 -0.44
C ILE A 110 -3.44 12.43 0.02
N LYS A 111 -3.99 13.50 0.61
CA LYS A 111 -3.20 14.62 1.12
C LYS A 111 -2.40 14.23 2.36
N PRO A 112 -1.18 14.78 2.57
CA PRO A 112 -0.42 14.58 3.81
C PRO A 112 -1.20 15.01 5.06
N LYS A 113 -0.94 14.36 6.20
CA LYS A 113 -1.54 14.69 7.51
C LYS A 113 -3.08 14.76 7.50
N THR A 114 -3.73 13.89 6.74
CA THR A 114 -5.18 13.79 6.73
C THR A 114 -5.63 12.38 7.09
N VAL A 115 -6.81 12.28 7.68
CA VAL A 115 -7.52 11.02 7.90
C VAL A 115 -8.55 10.85 6.80
N ASN A 116 -8.53 9.71 6.11
CA ASN A 116 -9.46 9.39 5.03
C ASN A 116 -10.04 7.99 5.25
N GLY A 117 -11.27 7.73 4.81
CA GLY A 117 -11.84 6.39 4.91
C GLY A 117 -13.12 6.20 4.11
N GLY A 118 -13.55 4.95 3.97
CA GLY A 118 -14.79 4.55 3.29
C GLY A 118 -14.59 3.97 1.89
N VAL A 119 -15.70 3.65 1.23
CA VAL A 119 -15.75 3.09 -0.13
C VAL A 119 -16.66 3.96 -1.00
N PRO A 120 -16.11 4.85 -1.86
CA PRO A 120 -14.69 5.21 -1.97
C PRO A 120 -14.19 6.00 -0.76
N ALA A 121 -12.88 6.02 -0.55
CA ALA A 121 -12.23 6.73 0.54
C ALA A 121 -12.43 8.24 0.38
N LYS A 122 -12.95 8.89 1.42
CA LYS A 122 -13.16 10.34 1.49
C LYS A 122 -12.37 10.94 2.63
N HIS A 123 -12.00 12.20 2.48
CA HIS A 123 -11.42 12.99 3.55
C HIS A 123 -12.40 13.08 4.73
N LEU A 124 -11.91 12.82 5.94
CA LEU A 124 -12.69 12.89 7.18
C LEU A 124 -12.28 14.09 8.04
N LYS A 125 -10.96 14.28 8.23
CA LYS A 125 -10.39 15.39 8.99
C LYS A 125 -8.88 15.54 8.77
N ASP A 126 -8.33 16.65 9.22
CA ASP A 126 -6.89 16.88 9.33
C ASP A 126 -6.30 16.33 10.65
N ILE A 127 -4.97 16.24 10.73
CA ILE A 127 -4.17 15.78 11.88
C ILE A 127 -3.30 16.92 12.41
#